data_AF-A0A2I1P7W6-F1
#
_entry.id   AF-A0A2I1P7W6-F1
#
_cell.length_a   1.000
_cell.length_b   1.000
_cell.length_c   1.000
_cell.angle_alpha   90.00
_cell.angle_beta   90.00
_cell.angle_gamma   90.00
#
_symmetry.space_group_name_H-M   'P 1'
#
loop_
_entity.id
_entity.type
_entity.pdbx_description
1 polymer ?
#
loop_
_entity_poly.entity_id
_entity_poly.type
_entity_poly.pdbx_seq_one_letter_code
_entity_poly.pdbx_strand_id
1 'polypeptide(L)' 'MGIFSGRHFPREIILWAVRWYCRYGLSYRDLEEMMTERGVPVDHSTIYRWVQKYAPEL' A
#
# COMPACT_ATOMS: atom_id res chain seq x y z
N MET A 1 -13.49 5.50 -15.87
CA MET A 1 -12.17 5.95 -15.37
C MET A 1 -11.85 5.12 -14.13
N GLY A 2 -10.91 4.19 -14.22
CA GLY A 2 -10.67 3.21 -13.15
C GLY A 2 -10.03 3.83 -11.90
N ILE A 3 -10.36 3.31 -10.72
CA ILE A 3 -9.86 3.69 -9.37
C ILE A 3 -8.32 3.82 -9.24
N PHE A 4 -7.58 3.31 -10.24
CA PHE A 4 -6.13 3.24 -10.31
C PHE A 4 -5.50 4.10 -11.43
N SER A 5 -6.28 4.79 -12.27
CA SER A 5 -5.73 5.61 -13.35
C SER A 5 -4.92 6.79 -12.79
N GLY A 6 -3.68 6.97 -13.25
CA GLY A 6 -2.81 8.09 -12.87
C GLY A 6 -1.99 7.89 -11.60
N ARG A 7 -1.84 6.65 -11.09
CA ARG A 7 -0.99 6.37 -9.93
C ARG A 7 0.43 6.02 -10.36
N HIS A 8 1.39 6.53 -9.58
CA HIS A 8 2.82 6.23 -9.74
C HIS A 8 3.15 4.75 -9.51
N PHE A 9 2.31 4.03 -8.75
CA PHE A 9 2.51 2.63 -8.41
C PHE A 9 1.45 1.71 -9.07
N PRO A 10 1.85 0.50 -9.53
CA PRO A 10 0.92 -0.49 -10.02
C PRO A 10 -0.13 -0.85 -8.97
N ARG A 11 -1.36 -1.14 -9.42
CA ARG A 11 -2.47 -1.54 -8.53
C ARG A 11 -2.10 -2.72 -7.62
N GLU A 12 -1.27 -3.64 -8.11
CA GLU A 12 -0.90 -4.87 -7.42
C GLU A 12 -0.04 -4.58 -6.19
N ILE A 13 0.89 -3.62 -6.30
CA ILE A 13 1.73 -3.16 -5.18
C ILE A 13 0.85 -2.51 -4.11
N ILE A 14 -0.10 -1.68 -4.54
CA ILE A 14 -1.01 -0.99 -3.63
C ILE A 14 -1.88 -2.00 -2.86
N LEU A 15 -2.51 -2.94 -3.56
CA LEU A 15 -3.34 -3.97 -2.94
C LEU A 15 -2.53 -4.91 -2.06
N TRP A 16 -1.27 -5.19 -2.41
CA TRP A 16 -0.34 -5.94 -1.55
C TRP A 16 -0.12 -5.23 -0.22
N ALA A 17 0.24 -3.94 -0.25
CA ALA A 17 0.47 -3.15 0.96
C ALA A 17 -0.74 -3.18 1.89
N VAL A 18 -1.93 -2.92 1.33
CA VAL A 18 -3.18 -2.86 2.10
C VAL A 18 -3.59 -4.23 2.63
N ARG A 19 -3.43 -5.30 1.83
CA ARG A 19 -3.71 -6.67 2.29
C ARG A 19 -2.81 -7.09 3.45
N TRP A 20 -1.53 -6.74 3.40
CA TRP A 20 -0.59 -7.09 4.48
C TRP A 20 -0.88 -6.30 5.76
N TYR A 21 -1.24 -5.03 5.63
CA TYR A 21 -1.76 -4.24 6.75
C TYR A 21 -2.96 -4.92 7.41
N CYS A 22 -4.00 -5.25 6.63
CA CYS A 22 -5.23 -5.85 7.15
C CYS A 22 -5.05 -7.27 7.71
N ARG A 23 -4.18 -8.09 7.10
CA ARG A 23 -4.01 -9.50 7.47
C ARG A 23 -3.09 -9.70 8.67
N TYR A 24 -2.03 -8.91 8.79
CA TYR A 24 -0.97 -9.13 9.78
C TYR A 24 -0.86 -8.01 10.82
N GLY A 25 -1.64 -6.93 10.70
CA GLY A 25 -1.63 -5.82 11.66
C GLY A 25 -0.30 -5.06 11.70
N LEU A 26 0.45 -5.07 10.59
CA LEU A 26 1.74 -4.39 10.48
C LEU A 26 1.59 -2.88 10.63
N SER A 27 2.62 -2.22 11.17
CA SER A 27 2.65 -0.76 11.15
C SER A 27 2.94 -0.25 9.73
N TYR A 28 2.59 1.02 9.49
CA TYR A 28 2.88 1.64 8.18
C TYR A 28 4.39 1.75 7.90
N ARG A 29 5.22 1.82 8.95
CA ARG A 29 6.69 1.85 8.82
C ARG A 29 7.25 0.48 8.48
N ASP A 30 6.73 -0.59 9.09
CA ASP A 30 7.13 -1.96 8.73
C ASP A 30 6.81 -2.23 7.25
N LEU A 31 5.64 -1.76 6.78
CA LEU A 31 5.27 -1.90 5.36
C LEU A 31 6.16 -1.07 4.43
N GLU A 32 6.57 0.13 4.85
CA GLU A 32 7.53 0.97 4.12
C GLU A 32 8.90 0.30 4.00
N GLU A 33 9.43 -0.27 5.09
CA GLU A 33 10.68 -1.03 5.10
C GLU A 33 10.55 -2.28 4.19
N MET A 34 9.49 -3.06 4.35
CA MET A 34 9.22 -4.26 3.54
C MET A 34 9.07 -3.96 2.03
N MET A 35 8.50 -2.81 1.68
CA MET A 35 8.37 -2.36 0.29
C MET A 35 9.73 -1.92 -0.25
N THR A 36 10.51 -1.21 0.56
CA THR A 36 11.86 -0.75 0.23
C THR A 36 12.80 -1.92 -0.01
N GLU A 37 12.76 -2.96 0.84
CA GLU A 37 13.52 -4.22 0.66
C GLU A 37 13.19 -4.93 -0.65
N ARG A 38 11.94 -4.80 -1.12
CA ARG A 38 11.46 -5.37 -2.39
C ARG A 38 11.75 -4.48 -3.60
N GLY A 39 12.51 -3.39 -3.43
CA GLY A 39 12.86 -2.45 -4.49
C GLY A 39 11.77 -1.45 -4.83
N VAL A 40 10.76 -1.30 -3.96
CA VAL A 40 9.66 -0.34 -4.13
C VAL A 40 9.72 0.67 -2.98
N PRO A 41 10.54 1.73 -3.08
CA PRO A 41 10.60 2.75 -2.03
C PRO A 41 9.28 3.52 -1.99
N VAL A 42 8.50 3.33 -0.92
CA VAL A 42 7.20 3.97 -0.70
C VAL A 42 7.17 4.52 0.72
N ASP A 43 6.90 5.81 0.84
CA ASP A 43 6.76 6.46 2.14
C ASP A 43 5.54 5.94 2.91
N HIS A 44 5.67 5.72 4.22
CA HIS A 44 4.59 5.22 5.09
C HIS A 44 3.31 6.08 5.03
N SER A 45 3.40 7.40 4.77
CA SER A 45 2.22 8.25 4.58
C SER A 45 1.45 7.90 3.30
N THR A 46 2.14 7.43 2.27
CA THR A 46 1.52 6.95 1.02
C THR A 46 0.77 5.65 1.28
N ILE A 47 1.35 4.74 2.05
CA ILE A 47 0.70 3.49 2.48
C ILE A 47 -0.54 3.79 3.32
N TYR A 48 -0.46 4.74 4.26
CA TYR A 48 -1.61 5.21 5.02
C TYR A 48 -2.76 5.68 4.12
N ARG A 49 -2.48 6.52 3.10
CA ARG A 49 -3.50 6.97 2.14
C ARG A 49 -4.11 5.81 1.34
N TRP A 50 -3.32 4.79 1.02
CA TRP A 50 -3.83 3.59 0.34
C TRP A 50 -4.76 2.79 1.24
N VAL A 51 -4.35 2.53 2.48
CA VAL A 51 -5.16 1.81 3.46
C VAL A 51 -6.49 2.52 3.69
N GLN A 52 -6.48 3.84 3.93
CA GLN A 52 -7.71 4.62 4.11
C GLN A 52 -8.65 4.54 2.91
N LYS A 53 -8.10 4.50 1.69
CA LYS A 53 -8.90 4.49 0.46
C LYS A 53 -9.41 3.10 0.07
N TYR A 54 -8.64 2.05 0.31
CA TYR A 54 -8.89 0.73 -0.26
C TYR A 54 -9.20 -0.35 0.75
N ALA A 55 -8.85 -0.18 2.02
CA ALA A 55 -9.23 -1.15 3.05
C ALA A 55 -10.76 -1.36 3.13
N PRO A 56 -11.63 -0.34 2.95
CA PRO A 56 -13.07 -0.56 2.91
C PRO A 56 -13.58 -1.33 1.68
N GLU A 57 -12.78 -1.39 0.60
CA GLU A 57 -13.12 -2.04 -0.66
C GLU A 57 -12.51 -3.47 -0.77
N LEU A 58 -11.75 -3.90 0.24
CA LEU A 58 -11.01 -5.17 0.33
C LEU A 58 -11.70 -6.16 1.27
#